data_AF-A0A6B2SXF6-F1
#
_entry.id   AF-A0A6B2SXF6-F1
#
_cell.length_a   1.000
_cell.length_b   1.000
_cell.length_c   1.000
_cell.angle_alpha   90.00
_cell.angle_beta   90.00
_cell.angle_gamma   90.00
#
_symmetry.space_group_name_H-M   'P 1'
#
loop_
_entity.id
_entity.type
_entity.pdbx_description
1 polymer ?
#
loop_
_entity_poly.entity_id
_entity_poly.type
_entity_poly.pdbx_seq_one_letter_code
_entity_poly.pdbx_strand_id
1 'polypeptide(L)'
;ALGLGAGCGFGVVEVTVRLIDDVSPGALLANPATYALLVGGGAAFLLLTSALQRGSVTTATAGMVIGETIGPALVGVVWLGDRTRDGLGWLAILGFAVAVAGALALARFGEATADVNTSPSGV
;
A
#
# COMPACT_ATOMS: atom_id res chain seq x y z
N ALA A 1 -4.51 -5.44 -11.02
CA ALA A 1 -4.50 -3.96 -11.22
C ALA A 1 -5.18 -3.21 -10.08
N LEU A 2 -6.41 -3.55 -9.67
CA LEU A 2 -7.14 -2.80 -8.64
C LEU A 2 -6.41 -2.69 -7.28
N GLY A 3 -5.83 -3.79 -6.77
CA GLY A 3 -5.04 -3.76 -5.53
C GLY A 3 -3.84 -2.83 -5.61
N LEU A 4 -3.08 -2.87 -6.70
CA LEU A 4 -1.97 -1.92 -6.94
C LEU A 4 -2.47 -0.47 -7.04
N GLY A 5 -3.60 -0.23 -7.71
CA GLY A 5 -4.23 1.08 -7.75
C GLY A 5 -4.65 1.58 -6.37
N ALA A 6 -5.15 0.69 -5.50
CA ALA A 6 -5.41 1.01 -4.11
C ALA A 6 -4.14 1.40 -3.37
N GLY A 7 -3.06 0.62 -3.53
CA GLY A 7 -1.75 0.93 -2.99
C GLY A 7 -1.24 2.31 -3.41
N CYS A 8 -1.38 2.68 -4.69
CA CYS A 8 -1.01 4.04 -5.13
C CYS A 8 -1.81 5.12 -4.39
N GLY A 9 -3.12 4.93 -4.18
CA GLY A 9 -3.95 5.89 -3.45
C GLY A 9 -3.62 5.96 -1.95
N PHE A 10 -3.32 4.83 -1.30
CA PHE A 10 -2.82 4.83 0.08
C PHE A 10 -1.43 5.44 0.18
N GLY A 11 -0.58 5.27 -0.84
CA GLY A 11 0.69 5.97 -0.90
C GLY A 11 0.53 7.48 -0.97
N VAL A 12 -0.48 8.00 -1.67
CA VAL A 12 -0.82 9.43 -1.60
C VAL A 12 -1.14 9.84 -0.16
N VAL A 13 -1.90 9.04 0.60
CA VAL A 13 -2.18 9.31 2.01
C VAL A 13 -0.90 9.39 2.83
N GLU A 14 0.02 8.43 2.70
CA GLU A 14 1.29 8.43 3.43
C GLU A 14 2.12 9.68 3.17
N VAL A 15 2.24 10.11 1.90
CA VAL A 15 2.96 11.33 1.55
C VAL A 15 2.26 12.56 2.12
N THR A 16 0.95 12.61 1.96
CA THR A 16 0.16 13.80 2.24
C THR A 16 0.07 14.09 3.74
N VAL A 17 0.00 13.06 4.59
CA VAL A 17 0.05 13.23 6.05
C VAL A 17 1.34 13.93 6.50
N ARG A 18 2.46 13.71 5.80
CA ARG A 18 3.75 14.34 6.10
C ARG A 18 3.81 15.81 5.71
N LEU A 19 2.85 16.28 4.90
CA LEU A 19 2.69 17.67 4.48
C LEU A 19 1.69 18.45 5.35
N ILE A 20 1.09 17.81 6.35
CA ILE A 20 0.13 18.42 7.28
C ILE A 20 0.87 18.71 8.59
N ASP A 21 1.28 19.96 8.78
CA ASP A 21 1.99 20.41 9.97
C ASP A 21 1.07 20.91 11.10
N ASP A 22 -0.17 21.30 10.78
CA ASP A 22 -1.18 21.78 11.73
C ASP A 22 -2.50 21.03 11.55
N VAL A 23 -3.00 20.45 12.65
CA VAL A 23 -4.24 19.67 12.72
C VAL A 23 -5.43 20.48 13.25
N SER A 24 -5.28 21.80 13.43
CA SER A 24 -6.38 22.68 13.77
C SER A 24 -7.46 22.65 12.66
N PRO A 25 -8.76 22.65 13.00
CA PRO A 25 -9.82 22.47 11.99
C PRO A 25 -9.78 23.51 10.87
N GLY A 26 -9.43 24.77 11.20
CA GLY A 26 -9.31 25.85 10.20
C GLY A 26 -8.13 25.64 9.25
N ALA A 27 -6.97 25.22 9.77
CA ALA A 27 -5.79 24.97 8.95
C ALA A 27 -5.98 23.75 8.05
N LEU A 28 -6.61 22.68 8.56
CA LEU A 28 -6.92 21.49 7.76
C LEU A 28 -7.82 21.81 6.56
N LEU A 29 -8.84 22.63 6.76
CA LEU A 29 -9.74 23.04 5.66
C LEU A 29 -9.04 23.95 4.63
N ALA A 30 -8.05 24.74 5.06
CA ALA A 30 -7.28 25.58 4.14
C ALA A 30 -6.16 24.80 3.42
N ASN A 31 -5.72 23.66 3.97
CA ASN A 31 -4.59 22.92 3.45
C ASN A 31 -5.00 21.98 2.27
N PRO A 32 -4.44 22.18 1.06
CA PRO A 32 -4.73 21.31 -0.09
C PRO A 32 -4.38 19.83 0.15
N ALA A 33 -3.38 19.56 1.01
CA ALA A 33 -3.00 18.21 1.41
C ALA A 33 -4.20 17.45 2.02
N THR A 34 -5.00 18.08 2.86
CA THR A 34 -6.17 17.44 3.47
C THR A 34 -7.12 16.85 2.41
N TYR A 35 -7.33 17.56 1.30
CA TYR A 35 -8.19 17.08 0.22
C TYR A 35 -7.55 15.94 -0.58
N ALA A 36 -6.24 16.01 -0.85
CA ALA A 36 -5.51 14.92 -1.49
C ALA A 36 -5.54 13.63 -0.64
N LEU A 37 -5.45 13.78 0.68
CA LEU A 37 -5.58 12.67 1.64
C LEU A 37 -6.97 12.03 1.56
N LEU A 38 -8.02 12.83 1.60
CA LEU A 38 -9.40 12.34 1.57
C LEU A 38 -9.73 11.66 0.23
N VAL A 39 -9.35 12.29 -0.89
CA VAL A 39 -9.60 11.74 -2.23
C VAL A 39 -8.73 10.49 -2.47
N GLY A 40 -7.45 10.54 -2.11
CA GLY A 40 -6.51 9.43 -2.26
C GLY A 40 -6.94 8.22 -1.42
N GLY A 41 -7.23 8.42 -0.13
CA GLY A 41 -7.70 7.37 0.76
C GLY A 41 -9.07 6.81 0.38
N GLY A 42 -10.01 7.68 0.00
CA GLY A 42 -11.33 7.25 -0.47
C GLY A 42 -11.26 6.41 -1.74
N ALA A 43 -10.50 6.88 -2.75
CA ALA A 43 -10.28 6.12 -3.98
C ALA A 43 -9.56 4.80 -3.71
N ALA A 44 -8.53 4.80 -2.85
CA ALA A 44 -7.79 3.61 -2.47
C ALA A 44 -8.69 2.56 -1.81
N PHE A 45 -9.50 2.99 -0.85
CA PHE A 45 -10.43 2.12 -0.14
C PHE A 45 -11.45 1.47 -1.10
N LEU A 46 -12.01 2.24 -2.03
CA LEU A 46 -12.96 1.73 -3.02
C LEU A 46 -12.30 0.75 -3.99
N LEU A 47 -11.08 1.04 -4.44
CA LEU A 47 -10.30 0.15 -5.30
C LEU A 47 -9.93 -1.14 -4.59
N LEU A 48 -9.51 -1.07 -3.32
CA LEU A 48 -9.19 -2.24 -2.51
C LEU A 48 -10.43 -3.09 -2.30
N THR A 49 -11.54 -2.49 -1.88
CA THR A 49 -12.82 -3.18 -1.69
C THR A 49 -13.24 -3.90 -2.97
N SER A 50 -13.16 -3.20 -4.11
CA SER A 50 -13.46 -3.78 -5.43
C SER A 50 -12.50 -4.92 -5.80
N ALA A 51 -11.23 -4.82 -5.43
CA ALA A 51 -10.23 -5.86 -5.67
C ALA A 51 -10.53 -7.11 -4.87
N LEU A 52 -10.89 -6.95 -3.59
CA LEU A 52 -11.24 -8.04 -2.68
C LEU A 52 -12.55 -8.72 -3.08
N GLN A 53 -13.53 -7.97 -3.57
CA GLN A 53 -14.81 -8.52 -4.02
C GLN A 53 -14.70 -9.31 -5.32
N ARG A 54 -13.76 -8.96 -6.20
CA ARG A 54 -13.68 -9.49 -7.58
C ARG A 54 -12.51 -10.42 -7.82
N GLY A 55 -11.61 -10.61 -6.86
CA GLY A 55 -10.36 -11.34 -7.07
C GLY A 55 -9.78 -11.94 -5.79
N SER A 56 -8.57 -12.48 -5.93
CA SER A 56 -7.82 -13.10 -4.84
C SER A 56 -7.40 -12.05 -3.81
N VAL A 57 -7.79 -12.28 -2.55
CA VAL A 57 -7.42 -11.42 -1.40
C VAL A 57 -5.91 -11.29 -1.30
N THR A 58 -5.19 -12.41 -1.42
CA THR A 58 -3.72 -12.44 -1.36
C THR A 58 -3.10 -11.56 -2.45
N THR A 59 -3.56 -11.71 -3.70
CA THR A 59 -3.04 -10.91 -4.83
C THR A 59 -3.39 -9.43 -4.68
N ALA A 60 -4.62 -9.12 -4.24
CA ALA A 60 -5.08 -7.75 -4.05
C ALA A 60 -4.27 -7.03 -2.95
N THR A 61 -4.12 -7.66 -1.79
CA THR A 61 -3.36 -7.12 -0.66
C THR A 61 -1.88 -6.99 -1.01
N ALA A 62 -1.27 -7.99 -1.65
CA ALA A 62 0.13 -7.89 -2.03
C ALA A 62 0.38 -6.75 -3.03
N GLY A 63 -0.50 -6.57 -4.02
CA GLY A 63 -0.42 -5.44 -4.95
C GLY A 63 -0.56 -4.09 -4.25
N MET A 64 -1.48 -3.98 -3.27
CA MET A 64 -1.68 -2.77 -2.48
C MET A 64 -0.43 -2.42 -1.66
N VAL A 65 0.10 -3.38 -0.89
CA VAL A 65 1.29 -3.17 -0.04
C VAL A 65 2.48 -2.70 -0.88
N ILE A 66 2.68 -3.30 -2.05
CA ILE A 66 3.74 -2.86 -2.97
C ILE A 66 3.51 -1.42 -3.43
N GLY A 67 2.29 -1.07 -3.82
CA GLY A 67 1.95 0.27 -4.31
C GLY A 67 2.13 1.37 -3.25
N GLU A 68 1.68 1.11 -2.03
CA GLU A 68 1.79 2.07 -0.92
C GLU A 68 3.19 2.12 -0.32
N THR A 69 4.03 1.11 -0.53
CA THR A 69 5.40 1.13 0.00
C THR A 69 6.37 1.84 -0.96
N ILE A 70 6.31 1.51 -2.26
CA ILE A 70 7.32 1.98 -3.22
C ILE A 70 7.17 3.48 -3.48
N GLY A 71 5.94 3.94 -3.75
CA GLY A 71 5.68 5.34 -4.10
C GLY A 71 6.12 6.32 -3.02
N PRO A 72 5.61 6.21 -1.79
CA PRO A 72 5.96 7.09 -0.67
C PRO A 72 7.42 7.01 -0.26
N ALA A 73 8.05 5.83 -0.33
CA ALA A 73 9.48 5.72 -0.04
C ALA A 73 10.32 6.51 -1.05
N LEU A 74 10.01 6.40 -2.35
CA LEU A 74 10.66 7.22 -3.38
C LEU A 74 10.38 8.70 -3.18
N VAL A 75 9.13 9.04 -2.85
CA VAL A 75 8.74 10.44 -2.60
C VAL A 75 9.51 11.02 -1.40
N GLY A 76 9.60 10.23 -0.33
CA GLY A 76 10.35 10.49 0.88
C GLY A 76 11.81 10.86 0.60
N VAL A 77 12.51 9.97 -0.12
CA VAL A 77 13.96 10.11 -0.37
C VAL A 77 14.27 11.23 -1.36
N VAL A 78 13.48 11.36 -2.43
CA VAL A 78 13.80 12.31 -3.51
C VAL A 78 13.37 13.74 -3.17
N TRP A 79 12.20 13.92 -2.52
CA TRP A 79 11.63 15.26 -2.30
C TRP A 79 11.52 15.66 -0.82
N LEU A 80 11.25 14.74 0.11
CA LEU A 80 11.07 15.08 1.53
C LEU A 80 12.38 14.99 2.33
N GLY A 81 13.48 14.57 1.71
CA GLY A 81 14.80 14.54 2.31
C GLY A 81 15.05 13.35 3.23
N ASP A 82 14.28 12.26 3.09
CA ASP A 82 14.53 11.03 3.86
C ASP A 82 15.93 10.49 3.58
N ARG A 83 16.75 10.41 4.63
CA ARG A 83 18.15 9.97 4.56
C ARG A 83 18.39 8.91 5.61
N THR A 84 18.99 7.80 5.18
CA THR A 84 19.55 6.83 6.11
C THR A 84 20.89 7.33 6.65
N ARG A 85 21.25 6.87 7.86
CA ARG A 85 22.53 7.20 8.49
C ARG A 85 23.69 6.87 7.55
N ASP A 86 24.72 7.72 7.56
CA ASP A 86 25.86 7.58 6.67
C ASP A 86 26.48 6.18 6.73
N GLY A 87 26.72 5.59 5.56
CA GLY A 87 27.24 4.23 5.41
C GLY A 87 26.20 3.10 5.44
N LEU A 88 24.94 3.37 5.82
CA LEU A 88 23.87 2.35 5.91
C LEU A 88 22.90 2.36 4.72
N GLY A 89 23.11 3.21 3.70
CA GLY A 89 22.22 3.28 2.54
C GLY A 89 22.05 1.95 1.78
N TRP A 90 23.13 1.16 1.71
CA TRP A 90 23.08 -0.16 1.07
C TRP A 90 22.17 -1.15 1.82
N LEU A 91 22.12 -1.07 3.16
CA LEU A 91 21.23 -1.89 3.99
C LEU A 91 19.77 -1.52 3.76
N ALA A 92 19.46 -0.25 3.56
CA ALA A 92 18.11 0.19 3.21
C ALA A 92 17.69 -0.34 1.84
N ILE A 93 18.56 -0.24 0.83
CA ILE A 93 18.28 -0.78 -0.51
C ILE A 93 18.08 -2.30 -0.44
N LEU A 94 18.97 -3.01 0.28
CA LEU A 94 18.87 -4.47 0.45
C LEU A 94 17.58 -4.86 1.16
N GLY A 95 17.27 -4.23 2.30
CA GLY A 95 16.07 -4.51 3.08
C GLY A 95 14.79 -4.24 2.29
N PHE A 96 14.76 -3.14 1.54
CA PHE A 96 13.65 -2.82 0.65
C PHE A 96 13.49 -3.86 -0.46
N ALA A 97 14.58 -4.27 -1.11
CA ALA A 97 14.55 -5.31 -2.14
C ALA A 97 14.04 -6.65 -1.59
N VAL A 98 14.47 -7.04 -0.38
CA VAL A 98 13.99 -8.25 0.31
C VAL A 98 12.50 -8.15 0.63
N ALA A 99 12.03 -7.00 1.12
CA ALA A 99 10.62 -6.77 1.41
C ALA A 99 9.75 -6.88 0.15
N VAL A 100 10.16 -6.23 -0.95
CA VAL A 100 9.47 -6.29 -2.25
C VAL A 100 9.45 -7.73 -2.78
N ALA A 101 10.58 -8.45 -2.72
CA ALA A 101 10.65 -9.84 -3.14
C ALA A 101 9.73 -10.75 -2.31
N GLY A 102 9.67 -10.54 -0.99
CA GLY A 102 8.77 -11.26 -0.09
C GLY A 102 7.29 -11.00 -0.40
N ALA A 103 6.91 -9.75 -0.64
CA ALA A 103 5.56 -9.39 -1.03
C ALA A 103 5.15 -10.03 -2.37
N LEU A 104 6.06 -10.04 -3.36
CA LEU A 104 5.84 -10.69 -4.65
C LEU A 104 5.74 -12.23 -4.51
N ALA A 105 6.56 -12.83 -3.64
CA ALA A 105 6.48 -14.26 -3.36
C ALA A 105 5.14 -14.63 -2.70
N LEU A 106 4.68 -13.85 -1.71
CA LEU A 106 3.37 -14.03 -1.10
C LEU A 106 2.23 -13.86 -2.13
N ALA A 107 2.33 -12.87 -3.02
CA ALA A 107 1.35 -12.68 -4.10
C ALA A 107 1.22 -13.92 -4.99
N ARG A 108 2.34 -14.61 -5.25
CA ARG A 108 2.40 -15.76 -6.16
C ARG A 108 2.00 -17.07 -5.49
N PHE A 109 2.36 -17.27 -4.22
CA PHE A 109 2.28 -18.56 -3.54
C PHE A 109 1.37 -18.58 -2.31
N GLY A 110 0.85 -17.43 -1.88
CA GLY A 110 0.06 -17.31 -0.65
C GLY A 110 -1.43 -17.61 -0.81
N GLU A 111 -1.87 -18.14 -1.96
CA GLU A 111 -3.23 -18.65 -2.07
C GLU A 111 -3.32 -19.95 -1.26
N ALA A 112 -4.15 -19.95 -0.21
CA ALA A 112 -4.45 -21.18 0.51
C ALA A 112 -5.19 -22.11 -0.47
N THR A 113 -4.65 -23.32 -0.69
CA THR A 113 -5.41 -24.39 -1.36
C THR A 113 -6.71 -24.54 -0.59
N ALA A 114 -7.83 -24.17 -1.20
CA ALA A 114 -9.13 -24.51 -0.65
C ALA A 114 -9.16 -26.03 -0.53
N ASP A 115 -9.17 -26.55 0.69
CA ASP A 115 -9.34 -27.96 0.96
C ASP A 115 -10.62 -28.42 0.25
N VAL A 116 -10.45 -29.15 -0.85
CA VAL A 116 -11.49 -29.94 -1.50
C VAL A 116 -11.78 -31.12 -0.58
N ASN A 117 -12.43 -30.85 0.55
CA ASN A 117 -13.03 -31.81 1.44
C ASN A 117 -14.27 -31.11 2.01
N THR A 118 -15.42 -31.22 1.38
CA THR A 118 -16.41 -32.22 1.80
C THR A 118 -17.47 -32.41 0.72
N SER A 119 -17.43 -33.55 0.04
CA SER A 119 -18.66 -34.20 -0.43
C SER A 119 -18.83 -35.47 0.39
N PRO A 120 -19.83 -35.57 1.27
CA PRO A 120 -20.49 -36.84 1.48
C PRO A 120 -21.33 -37.09 0.22
N SER A 121 -20.84 -37.98 -0.65
CA SER A 121 -21.66 -38.70 -1.61
C SER A 121 -22.88 -39.28 -0.89
N GLY A 122 -24.05 -39.16 -1.52
CA GLY A 122 -25.35 -39.28 -0.88
C GLY A 122 -25.62 -40.53 -0.05
N VAL A 123 -26.52 -40.35 0.91
CA VAL A 123 -27.56 -41.29 1.35
C VAL A 123 -28.80 -40.47 1.66
#